data_AF-A0A916BL31-F1
#
_entry.id   AF-A0A916BL31-F1
#
_cell.length_a   1.000
_cell.length_b   1.000
_cell.length_c   1.000
_cell.angle_alpha   90.00
_cell.angle_beta   90.00
_cell.angle_gamma   90.00
#
_symmetry.space_group_name_H-M   'P 1'
#
loop_
_entity.id
_entity.type
_entity.pdbx_description
1 polymer ?
#
loop_
_entity_poly.entity_id
_entity_poly.type
_entity_poly.pdbx_seq_one_letter_code
_entity_poly.pdbx_strand_id
1 'polypeptide(L)'
;MKQVALSQVKDDLSKYLRLAEKEEVIITRHGKPAGILIGFESEDEWFDYRLEHDPTFLQRVEQARQNLRAGQGVKLEDVPA
;
A
#
# COMPACT_ATOMS: atom_id res chain seq x y z
N MET A 1 1.90 -1.84 -13.84
CA MET A 1 1.97 -3.18 -13.22
C MET A 1 2.64 -4.13 -14.20
N LYS A 2 3.79 -4.70 -13.82
CA LYS A 2 4.63 -5.56 -14.66
C LYS A 2 4.64 -7.01 -14.15
N GLN A 3 4.66 -8.00 -15.04
CA GLN A 3 4.79 -9.41 -14.66
C GLN A 3 6.19 -9.93 -14.98
N VAL A 4 6.80 -10.64 -14.02
CA VAL A 4 8.17 -11.15 -14.13
C VAL A 4 8.23 -12.57 -13.58
N ALA A 5 9.02 -13.45 -14.20
CA ALA A 5 9.22 -14.80 -13.69
C ALA A 5 10.08 -14.79 -12.41
N LEU A 6 9.75 -15.66 -11.45
CA LEU A 6 10.51 -15.77 -10.20
C LEU A 6 12.00 -16.03 -10.42
N SER A 7 12.39 -16.76 -11.47
CA SER A 7 13.81 -16.96 -11.82
C SER A 7 14.51 -15.63 -12.14
N GLN A 8 13.88 -14.77 -12.95
CA GLN A 8 14.45 -13.47 -13.32
C GLN A 8 14.58 -12.54 -12.10
N VAL A 9 13.60 -12.57 -11.19
CA VAL A 9 13.68 -11.78 -9.95
C VAL A 9 14.80 -12.26 -9.05
N LYS A 10 15.07 -13.56 -8.99
CA LYS A 10 16.21 -14.12 -8.22
C LYS A 10 17.55 -13.68 -8.80
N ASP A 11 17.67 -13.63 -10.12
CA ASP A 11 18.91 -13.26 -10.79
C ASP A 11 19.21 -11.75 -10.67
N ASP A 12 18.18 -10.90 -10.67
CA ASP A 12 18.30 -9.44 -10.76
C ASP A 12 17.47 -8.68 -9.70
N LEU A 13 17.41 -9.14 -8.44
CA LEU A 13 16.50 -8.58 -7.42
C LEU A 13 16.63 -7.05 -7.26
N SER A 14 17.85 -6.52 -7.18
CA SER A 14 18.09 -5.08 -7.00
C SER A 14 17.58 -4.23 -8.17
N LYS A 15 17.54 -4.78 -9.39
CA LYS A 15 16.96 -4.10 -10.55
C LYS A 15 15.43 -4.05 -10.44
N TYR A 16 14.82 -5.14 -10.00
CA TYR A 16 13.36 -5.20 -9.85
C TYR A 16 12.87 -4.41 -8.63
N LEU A 17 13.65 -4.29 -7.56
CA LEU A 17 13.34 -3.38 -6.45
C LEU A 17 13.24 -1.92 -6.90
N ARG A 18 14.24 -1.43 -7.65
CA ARG A 18 14.20 -0.07 -8.25
C ARG A 18 13.07 0.15 -9.26
N LEU A 19 12.60 -0.93 -9.89
CA LEU A 19 11.42 -0.84 -10.75
C LEU A 19 10.13 -0.82 -9.91
N ALA A 20 10.11 -1.59 -8.82
CA ALA A 20 8.98 -1.72 -7.92
C ALA A 20 8.69 -0.45 -7.11
N GLU A 21 9.67 0.44 -6.97
CA GLU A 21 9.51 1.82 -6.49
C GLU A 21 8.50 2.63 -7.32
N LYS A 22 8.40 2.37 -8.63
CA LYS A 22 7.55 3.15 -9.56
C LYS A 22 6.25 2.47 -9.93
N GLU A 23 6.24 1.14 -9.93
CA GLU A 23 5.06 0.35 -10.24
C GLU A 23 5.13 -1.03 -9.62
N GLU A 24 3.97 -1.59 -9.28
CA GLU A 24 3.89 -2.96 -8.77
C GLU A 24 4.44 -3.99 -9.76
N VAL A 25 5.25 -4.92 -9.24
CA VAL A 25 5.80 -6.05 -10.01
C VAL A 25 5.18 -7.36 -9.52
N ILE A 26 4.34 -8.00 -10.34
CA ILE A 26 3.81 -9.34 -10.09
C ILE A 26 4.90 -10.37 -10.38
N ILE A 27 5.25 -11.14 -9.36
CA ILE A 27 6.14 -12.30 -9.48
C ILE A 27 5.30 -13.52 -9.86
N THR A 28 5.70 -14.20 -10.93
CA THR A 28 5.03 -15.42 -11.41
C THR A 28 5.90 -16.67 -11.19
N ARG A 29 5.26 -17.81 -10.88
CA ARG A 29 5.88 -19.13 -10.81
C ARG A 29 5.17 -20.05 -11.81
N HIS A 30 5.91 -20.58 -12.78
CA HIS A 30 5.36 -21.37 -13.89
C HIS A 30 4.22 -20.65 -14.64
N GLY A 31 4.37 -19.33 -14.86
CA GLY A 31 3.39 -18.50 -15.54
C GLY A 31 2.16 -18.10 -14.71
N LYS A 32 2.05 -18.53 -13.45
CA LYS A 32 0.96 -18.15 -12.55
C LYS A 32 1.41 -17.09 -11.54
N PRO A 33 0.60 -16.08 -11.20
CA PRO A 33 0.92 -15.14 -10.12
C PRO A 33 1.21 -15.86 -8.81
N ALA A 34 2.30 -15.47 -8.15
CA ALA A 34 2.78 -16.08 -6.91
C ALA A 34 3.01 -15.04 -5.81
N GLY A 35 3.26 -13.78 -6.17
CA GLY A 35 3.42 -12.69 -5.22
C GLY A 35 3.55 -11.35 -5.94
N ILE A 36 3.68 -10.29 -5.14
CA ILE A 36 3.91 -8.93 -5.59
C ILE A 36 5.19 -8.42 -4.94
N LEU A 37 6.00 -7.68 -5.69
CA LEU A 37 7.11 -6.89 -5.19
C LEU A 37 6.69 -5.42 -5.25
N ILE A 38 6.74 -4.78 -4.08
CA ILE A 38 6.47 -3.35 -3.88
C ILE A 38 7.77 -2.74 -3.39
N GLY A 39 8.24 -1.70 -4.06
CA GLY A 39 9.36 -0.88 -3.61
C GLY A 39 8.81 0.42 -3.02
N PHE A 40 9.61 1.07 -2.18
CA PHE A 40 9.27 2.35 -1.58
C PHE A 40 10.38 3.35 -1.94
N GLU A 41 10.02 4.48 -2.56
CA GLU A 41 10.97 5.54 -2.91
C GLU A 41 11.43 6.32 -1.66
N SER A 42 10.67 6.26 -0.57
CA SER A 42 10.96 7.00 0.67
C SER A 42 10.44 6.29 1.94
N GLU A 43 10.89 6.79 3.10
CA GLU A 43 10.34 6.37 4.39
C GLU A 43 8.86 6.77 4.55
N ASP A 44 8.44 7.87 3.93
CA ASP A 44 7.05 8.34 3.96
C ASP A 44 6.14 7.35 3.22
N GLU A 45 6.53 6.88 2.03
CA GLU A 45 5.76 5.85 1.30
C GLU A 45 5.68 4.53 2.08
N TRP A 46 6.77 4.14 2.75
CA TRP A 46 6.75 2.96 3.63
C TRP A 46 5.79 3.15 4.81
N PHE A 47 5.78 4.34 5.40
CA PHE A 47 4.87 4.68 6.49
C PHE A 47 3.40 4.63 6.02
N ASP A 48 3.10 5.23 4.87
CA ASP A 48 1.76 5.23 4.28
C ASP A 48 1.29 3.79 4.00
N TYR A 49 2.12 2.96 3.37
CA TYR A 49 1.79 1.56 3.11
C TYR A 49 1.45 0.80 4.41
N ARG A 50 2.24 0.99 5.46
CA ARG A 50 1.94 0.36 6.76
C ARG A 50 0.62 0.83 7.33
N LEU A 51 0.31 2.11 7.23
CA LEU A 51 -0.90 2.70 7.78
C LEU A 51 -2.14 2.23 7.01
N GLU A 52 -2.06 2.18 5.68
CA GLU A 52 -3.10 1.64 4.80
C GLU A 52 -3.41 0.17 5.06
N HIS A 53 -2.42 -0.59 5.54
CA HIS A 53 -2.57 -2.01 5.86
C HIS A 53 -2.75 -2.30 7.37
N ASP A 54 -2.82 -1.27 8.23
CA ASP A 54 -3.03 -1.45 9.66
C ASP A 54 -4.53 -1.69 9.97
N PRO A 55 -4.92 -2.87 10.51
CA PRO A 55 -6.33 -3.17 10.75
C PRO A 55 -6.99 -2.23 11.77
N THR A 56 -6.23 -1.71 12.74
CA THR A 56 -6.75 -0.81 13.77
C THR A 56 -7.03 0.57 13.18
N PHE A 57 -6.14 1.06 12.32
CA PHE A 57 -6.34 2.29 11.58
C PHE A 57 -7.55 2.19 10.65
N LEU A 58 -7.65 1.10 9.88
CA LEU A 58 -8.79 0.87 9.00
C LEU A 58 -10.13 0.81 9.75
N GLN A 59 -10.17 0.15 10.92
CA GLN A 59 -11.34 0.15 11.79
C GLN A 59 -11.73 1.55 12.27
N ARG A 60 -10.74 2.37 12.68
CA ARG A 60 -10.98 3.75 13.11
C ARG A 60 -11.51 4.62 11.98
N VAL A 61 -10.95 4.47 10.77
CA VAL A 61 -11.42 5.18 9.58
C VAL A 61 -12.87 4.80 9.26
N GLU A 62 -13.22 3.51 9.33
CA GLU A 62 -14.59 3.06 9.10
C GLU A 62 -15.56 3.60 10.16
N GLN A 63 -15.19 3.57 11.44
CA GLN A 63 -15.98 4.16 12.51
C GLN A 63 -16.19 5.67 12.29
N ALA A 64 -15.14 6.41 11.89
CA ALA A 64 -15.25 7.83 11.60
C ALA A 64 -16.22 8.10 10.43
N ARG A 65 -16.19 7.28 9.37
CA ARG A 65 -17.14 7.36 8.25
C ARG A 65 -18.58 7.10 8.69
N GLN A 66 -18.80 6.15 9.59
CA GLN A 66 -20.12 5.87 10.16
C GLN A 66 -20.63 7.04 11.00
N ASN A 67 -19.78 7.61 11.86
CA ASN A 67 -20.11 8.78 12.68
C ASN A 67 -20.49 9.98 11.80
N LEU A 68 -19.72 10.24 10.73
CA LEU A 68 -20.02 11.30 9.76
C LEU A 68 -21.40 11.10 9.11
N ARG A 69 -21.71 9.88 8.66
CA ARG A 69 -23.04 9.54 8.09
C ARG A 69 -24.17 9.68 9.11
N ALA A 70 -23.90 9.43 10.38
CA ALA A 70 -24.83 9.60 11.49
C ALA A 70 -24.97 11.07 11.97
N GLY A 71 -24.29 12.03 11.32
CA GLY A 71 -24.33 13.44 11.69
C GLY A 71 -23.48 13.80 12.92
N GLN A 72 -22.61 12.90 13.37
CA GLN A 72 -21.71 13.10 14.52
C GLN A 72 -20.35 13.69 14.11
N GLY A 73 -20.28 14.31 12.93
CA GLY A 73 -19.11 15.04 12.46
C GLY A 73 -18.99 16.42 13.11
N VAL A 74 -17.76 16.92 13.21
CA VAL A 74 -17.49 18.33 13.55
C VAL A 74 -17.10 19.04 12.27
N LYS A 75 -17.63 20.23 12.03
CA LYS A 75 -17.20 21.04 10.89
C LYS A 75 -15.76 21.52 11.13
N LEU A 76 -15.02 21.73 10.05
CA LEU A 76 -13.61 22.08 10.16
C LEU A 76 -13.39 23.38 10.94
N GLU A 77 -14.28 24.37 10.75
CA GLU A 77 -14.24 25.65 11.48
C GLU A 77 -14.50 25.52 12.99
N ASP A 78 -15.10 24.41 13.43
CA ASP A 78 -15.46 24.14 14.82
C ASP A 78 -14.42 23.25 15.54
N VAL A 79 -13.34 22.85 14.86
CA VAL A 79 -12.25 22.04 15.44
C VAL A 79 -11.41 22.91 16.38
N PRO A 80 -11.21 22.51 17.65
CA PRO A 80 -10.36 23.25 18.58
C PRO A 80 -8.92 23.34 18.07
N ALA A 81 -8.30 24.50 18.26
CA ALA A 81 -6.88 24.73 17.99
C ALA A 81 -5.96 23.95 18.93
#